data_AF-A0A352CVF8-F1
#
_entry.id   AF-A0A352CVF8-F1
#
_cell.length_a   1.000
_cell.length_b   1.000
_cell.length_c   1.000
_cell.angle_alpha   90.00
_cell.angle_beta   90.00
_cell.angle_gamma   90.00
#
_symmetry.space_group_name_H-M   'P 1'
#
loop_
_entity.id
_entity.type
_entity.pdbx_description
1 polymer ?
#
loop_
_entity_poly.entity_id
_entity_poly.type
_entity_poly.pdbx_seq_one_letter_code
_entity_poly.pdbx_strand_id
1 'polypeptide(L)'
;VNGGCVNEDIFSRREHLKGITNSVEDVIAARDILLAGETGARLHLCHCSTKLSYQMLKMAKKQGFFVSGEVCPHHFTLTSADRIPGDTNYKMNPPLRTEEDREALLQGLADGTFEVISTDHAPHAAEEKQQPMDQAPFGIVGLETCVPLTVTYLVKTGILTPLQMAEKLCGNPARLLHLEDRGSLEAGKAADVTIINPDEEYCIDAEKFYSRGRNTPFDGMRVSGRVAATICGGKIVCRDGRLCD
;
A
#
# COMPACT_ATOMS: atom_id res chain seq x y z
N VAL A 1 -12.94 -13.45 -9.94
CA VAL A 1 -13.45 -13.60 -11.33
C VAL A 1 -12.55 -14.58 -12.08
N ASN A 2 -13.09 -15.56 -12.80
CA ASN A 2 -12.30 -16.59 -13.48
C ASN A 2 -11.42 -15.99 -14.60
N GLY A 3 -10.14 -15.78 -14.30
CA GLY A 3 -9.16 -15.18 -15.21
C GLY A 3 -9.19 -13.65 -15.30
N GLY A 4 -9.81 -12.95 -14.34
CA GLY A 4 -9.70 -11.49 -14.26
C GLY A 4 -8.26 -11.06 -13.96
N CYS A 5 -7.75 -10.03 -14.62
CA CYS A 5 -6.34 -9.60 -14.52
C CYS A 5 -6.15 -8.11 -14.20
N VAL A 6 -7.20 -7.31 -14.28
CA VAL A 6 -7.21 -5.85 -14.10
C VAL A 6 -8.55 -5.41 -13.51
N ASN A 7 -8.76 -4.14 -13.17
CA ASN A 7 -10.08 -3.66 -12.72
C ASN A 7 -11.14 -3.78 -13.84
N GLU A 8 -12.39 -4.10 -13.51
CA GLU A 8 -13.48 -4.12 -14.49
C GLU A 8 -14.02 -2.70 -14.74
N ASP A 9 -13.56 -2.06 -15.80
CA ASP A 9 -13.98 -0.71 -16.18
C ASP A 9 -13.80 -0.43 -17.68
N ILE A 10 -13.79 0.85 -18.07
CA ILE A 10 -13.63 1.26 -19.47
C ILE A 10 -12.24 0.89 -20.04
N PHE A 11 -11.19 0.85 -19.22
CA PHE A 11 -9.82 0.56 -19.64
C PHE A 11 -9.65 -0.93 -19.94
N SER A 12 -10.12 -1.81 -19.05
CA SER A 12 -10.10 -3.26 -19.31
C SER A 12 -10.88 -3.62 -20.58
N ARG A 13 -12.05 -2.99 -20.80
CA ARG A 13 -12.86 -3.20 -22.00
C ARG A 13 -12.18 -2.73 -23.28
N ARG A 14 -11.47 -1.60 -23.25
CA ARG A 14 -10.68 -1.09 -24.40
C ARG A 14 -9.50 -1.99 -24.74
N GLU A 15 -8.87 -2.58 -23.73
CA GLU A 15 -7.74 -3.51 -23.89
C GLU A 15 -8.18 -4.96 -24.14
N HIS A 16 -9.49 -5.23 -24.18
CA HIS A 16 -10.06 -6.59 -24.28
C HIS A 16 -9.57 -7.55 -23.18
N LEU A 17 -9.29 -7.01 -22.00
CA LEU A 17 -8.86 -7.76 -20.81
C LEU A 17 -10.06 -8.10 -19.93
N LYS A 18 -10.01 -9.28 -19.31
CA LYS A 18 -11.00 -9.67 -18.30
C LYS A 18 -10.79 -8.85 -17.03
N GLY A 19 -11.79 -8.09 -16.63
CA GLY A 19 -11.74 -7.31 -15.40
C GLY A 19 -12.13 -8.09 -14.14
N ILE A 20 -11.77 -7.53 -13.00
CA ILE A 20 -12.10 -7.96 -11.65
C ILE A 20 -13.04 -6.88 -11.07
N THR A 21 -14.28 -7.26 -10.79
CA THR A 21 -15.28 -6.37 -10.19
C THR A 21 -14.96 -6.08 -8.72
N ASN A 22 -15.38 -4.91 -8.22
CA ASN A 22 -15.24 -4.54 -6.81
C ASN A 22 -15.89 -5.56 -5.86
N SER A 23 -16.99 -6.18 -6.30
CA SER A 23 -17.71 -7.21 -5.54
C SER A 23 -16.86 -8.42 -5.11
N VAL A 24 -15.74 -8.71 -5.78
CA VAL A 24 -14.83 -9.78 -5.35
C VAL A 24 -14.21 -9.47 -3.99
N GLU A 25 -13.87 -8.21 -3.74
CA GLU A 25 -13.37 -7.74 -2.45
C GLU A 25 -14.53 -7.49 -1.49
N ASP A 26 -15.54 -6.74 -1.94
CA ASP A 26 -16.59 -6.22 -1.06
C ASP A 26 -17.41 -7.32 -0.38
N VAL A 27 -17.75 -8.39 -1.11
CA VAL A 27 -18.59 -9.47 -0.57
C VAL A 27 -17.87 -10.22 0.55
N ILE A 28 -16.56 -10.43 0.41
CA ILE A 28 -15.75 -11.11 1.42
C ILE A 28 -15.56 -10.20 2.63
N ALA A 29 -15.23 -8.93 2.41
CA ALA A 29 -15.10 -7.94 3.48
C ALA A 29 -16.41 -7.79 4.28
N ALA A 30 -17.55 -7.69 3.59
CA ALA A 30 -18.87 -7.59 4.22
C ALA A 30 -19.16 -8.81 5.11
N ARG A 31 -18.98 -10.02 4.57
CA ARG A 31 -19.18 -11.28 5.30
C ARG A 31 -18.32 -11.32 6.55
N ASP A 32 -17.03 -11.04 6.41
CA ASP A 32 -16.07 -11.20 7.50
C ASP A 32 -16.27 -10.14 8.59
N ILE A 33 -16.65 -8.91 8.21
CA ILE A 33 -17.04 -7.86 9.16
C ILE A 33 -18.24 -8.29 10.00
N LEU A 34 -19.27 -8.88 9.39
CA LEU A 34 -20.45 -9.35 10.11
C LEU A 34 -20.10 -10.48 11.09
N LEU A 35 -19.29 -11.44 10.64
CA LEU A 35 -18.83 -12.54 11.49
C LEU A 35 -17.97 -12.03 12.65
N ALA A 36 -17.11 -11.03 12.43
CA ALA A 36 -16.32 -10.40 13.48
C ALA A 36 -17.22 -9.68 14.51
N GLY A 37 -18.27 -9.00 14.05
CA GLY A 37 -19.27 -8.37 14.92
C GLY A 37 -20.05 -9.37 15.79
N GLU A 38 -20.41 -10.53 15.24
CA GLU A 38 -21.13 -11.59 15.97
C GLU A 38 -20.24 -12.32 16.98
N THR A 39 -19.00 -12.60 16.59
CA THR A 39 -18.08 -13.42 17.40
C THR A 39 -17.22 -12.62 18.37
N GLY A 40 -17.09 -11.30 18.16
CA GLY A 40 -16.12 -10.45 18.86
C GLY A 40 -14.67 -10.67 18.41
N ALA A 41 -14.44 -11.43 17.34
CA ALA A 41 -13.11 -11.66 16.79
C ALA A 41 -12.49 -10.36 16.26
N ARG A 42 -11.15 -10.30 16.28
CA ARG A 42 -10.39 -9.23 15.64
C ARG A 42 -10.24 -9.53 14.16
N LEU A 43 -10.62 -8.58 13.31
CA LEU A 43 -10.48 -8.68 11.86
C LEU A 43 -9.55 -7.59 11.34
N HIS A 44 -8.64 -7.96 10.44
CA HIS A 44 -7.84 -7.03 9.67
C HIS A 44 -8.10 -7.28 8.19
N LEU A 45 -8.53 -6.24 7.47
CA LEU A 45 -8.71 -6.30 6.02
C LEU A 45 -7.43 -5.85 5.32
N CYS A 46 -6.76 -6.80 4.65
CA CYS A 46 -5.56 -6.54 3.88
C CYS A 46 -5.85 -5.69 2.64
N HIS A 47 -4.87 -4.87 2.25
CA HIS A 47 -4.77 -4.14 0.98
C HIS A 47 -6.14 -3.69 0.40
N CYS A 48 -6.93 -2.93 1.17
CA CYS A 48 -8.25 -2.47 0.76
C CYS A 48 -8.15 -1.57 -0.47
N SER A 49 -9.03 -1.76 -1.45
CA SER A 49 -8.95 -1.03 -2.72
C SER A 49 -10.26 -0.47 -3.25
N THR A 50 -11.39 -0.71 -2.57
CA THR A 50 -12.71 -0.21 -2.99
C THR A 50 -13.28 0.86 -2.06
N LYS A 51 -14.12 1.73 -2.62
CA LYS A 51 -14.95 2.67 -1.85
C LYS A 51 -15.88 1.97 -0.86
N LEU A 52 -16.43 0.82 -1.22
CA LEU A 52 -17.35 0.09 -0.37
C LEU A 52 -16.63 -0.56 0.83
N SER A 53 -15.42 -1.09 0.65
CA SER A 53 -14.56 -1.54 1.76
C SER A 53 -14.32 -0.43 2.78
N TYR A 54 -14.01 0.79 2.33
CA TYR A 54 -13.93 1.97 3.20
C TYR A 54 -15.23 2.22 3.98
N GLN A 55 -16.37 2.26 3.29
CA GLN A 55 -17.67 2.53 3.92
C GLN A 55 -18.05 1.46 4.95
N MET A 56 -17.84 0.18 4.62
CA MET A 56 -18.14 -0.94 5.51
C MET A 56 -17.24 -0.93 6.75
N LEU A 57 -15.93 -0.72 6.57
CA LEU A 57 -14.99 -0.65 7.68
C LEU A 57 -15.33 0.51 8.62
N LYS A 58 -15.66 1.68 8.07
CA LYS A 58 -16.10 2.85 8.84
C LYS A 58 -17.37 2.58 9.64
N MET A 59 -18.37 1.94 9.03
CA MET A 59 -19.62 1.58 9.70
C MET A 59 -19.37 0.57 10.82
N ALA A 60 -18.58 -0.46 10.57
CA ALA A 60 -18.25 -1.49 11.55
C ALA A 60 -17.51 -0.92 12.77
N LYS A 61 -16.55 0.00 12.55
CA LYS A 61 -15.89 0.73 13.64
C LYS A 61 -16.90 1.55 14.47
N LYS A 62 -17.86 2.23 13.81
CA LYS A 62 -18.92 2.98 14.50
C LYS A 62 -19.83 2.09 15.36
N GLN A 63 -20.00 0.83 14.97
CA GLN A 63 -20.73 -0.18 15.75
C GLN A 63 -19.90 -0.79 16.89
N GLY A 64 -18.62 -0.42 17.02
CA GLY A 64 -17.72 -0.92 18.05
C GLY A 64 -17.08 -2.26 17.73
N PHE A 65 -17.15 -2.73 16.47
CA PHE A 65 -16.51 -3.98 16.09
C PHE A 65 -14.99 -3.85 16.09
N PHE A 66 -14.28 -4.92 16.47
CA PHE A 66 -12.82 -4.96 16.47
C PHE A 66 -12.26 -5.21 15.06
N VAL A 67 -12.48 -4.25 14.17
CA VAL A 67 -12.03 -4.29 12.78
C VAL A 67 -10.94 -3.25 12.51
N SER A 68 -10.00 -3.59 11.66
CA SER A 68 -8.94 -2.72 11.14
C SER A 68 -8.73 -2.99 9.66
N GLY A 69 -8.02 -2.10 8.97
CA GLY A 69 -7.68 -2.29 7.57
C GLY A 69 -6.48 -1.47 7.15
N GLU A 70 -5.84 -1.93 6.09
CA GLU A 70 -4.67 -1.30 5.49
C GLU A 70 -4.92 -0.91 4.02
N VAL A 71 -4.13 0.05 3.54
CA VAL A 71 -4.11 0.49 2.13
C VAL A 71 -2.67 0.46 1.62
N CYS A 72 -2.48 0.01 0.38
CA CYS A 72 -1.16 -0.01 -0.23
C CYS A 72 -0.80 1.31 -0.95
N PRO A 73 0.50 1.67 -1.01
CA PRO A 73 0.95 2.85 -1.73
C PRO A 73 0.45 2.96 -3.17
N HIS A 74 0.43 1.85 -3.89
CA HIS A 74 -0.06 1.83 -5.27
C HIS A 74 -1.55 2.14 -5.39
N HIS A 75 -2.38 1.77 -4.42
CA HIS A 75 -3.82 2.07 -4.48
C HIS A 75 -4.17 3.51 -4.11
N PHE A 76 -3.35 4.21 -3.32
CA PHE A 76 -3.58 5.65 -3.06
C PHE A 76 -2.88 6.57 -4.08
N THR A 77 -1.87 6.05 -4.79
CA THR A 77 -1.12 6.80 -5.80
C THR A 77 -1.72 6.68 -7.21
N LEU A 78 -2.15 5.49 -7.62
CA LEU A 78 -2.56 5.21 -9.00
C LEU A 78 -4.01 4.71 -9.09
N THR A 79 -4.58 4.85 -10.28
CA THR A 79 -5.88 4.32 -10.69
C THR A 79 -5.74 3.43 -11.91
N SER A 80 -6.83 2.80 -12.31
CA SER A 80 -6.90 2.07 -13.58
C SER A 80 -6.65 2.95 -14.80
N ALA A 81 -6.86 4.27 -14.70
CA ALA A 81 -6.60 5.21 -15.78
C ALA A 81 -5.11 5.47 -16.02
N ASP A 82 -4.27 5.25 -15.01
CA ASP A 82 -2.82 5.46 -15.08
C ASP A 82 -2.06 4.28 -15.72
N ARG A 83 -2.77 3.17 -15.96
CA ARG A 83 -2.20 1.97 -16.58
C ARG A 83 -1.66 2.27 -17.97
N ILE A 84 -0.43 1.82 -18.21
CA ILE A 84 0.13 1.77 -19.56
C ILE A 84 -0.33 0.44 -20.20
N PRO A 85 -1.03 0.46 -21.35
CA PRO A 85 -1.49 -0.76 -22.00
C PRO A 85 -0.35 -1.74 -22.29
N GLY A 86 -0.53 -3.00 -21.89
CA GLY A 86 0.47 -4.06 -22.03
C GLY A 86 1.58 -4.09 -20.96
N ASP A 87 1.74 -3.05 -20.14
CA ASP A 87 2.73 -3.05 -19.07
C ASP A 87 2.21 -3.80 -17.83
N THR A 88 2.72 -5.00 -17.61
CA THR A 88 2.26 -5.84 -16.49
C THR A 88 2.79 -5.39 -15.13
N ASN A 89 3.66 -4.37 -15.07
CA ASN A 89 4.01 -3.72 -13.80
C ASN A 89 2.81 -2.99 -13.16
N TYR A 90 1.71 -2.80 -13.90
CA TYR A 90 0.43 -2.34 -13.36
C TYR A 90 -0.51 -3.49 -12.93
N LYS A 91 -0.03 -4.74 -12.94
CA LYS A 91 -0.80 -5.92 -12.52
C LYS A 91 -0.45 -6.33 -11.09
N MET A 92 -1.35 -6.03 -10.16
CA MET A 92 -1.35 -6.47 -8.77
C MET A 92 -2.77 -6.86 -8.33
N ASN A 93 -2.90 -7.49 -7.17
CA ASN A 93 -4.19 -7.96 -6.65
C ASN A 93 -4.36 -7.50 -5.19
N PRO A 94 -5.37 -6.67 -4.87
CA PRO A 94 -6.41 -6.18 -5.78
C PRO A 94 -5.90 -5.20 -6.83
N PRO A 95 -6.57 -5.08 -8.00
CA PRO A 95 -6.10 -4.22 -9.08
C PRO A 95 -6.21 -2.73 -8.72
N LEU A 96 -5.48 -1.88 -9.44
CA LEU A 96 -5.73 -0.43 -9.45
C LEU A 96 -7.17 -0.18 -9.91
N ARG A 97 -7.96 0.50 -9.08
CA ARG A 97 -9.39 0.73 -9.33
C ARG A 97 -9.65 2.14 -9.85
N THR A 98 -10.92 2.56 -9.83
CA THR A 98 -11.33 3.87 -10.33
C THR A 98 -10.83 5.00 -9.44
N GLU A 99 -10.88 6.23 -9.94
CA GLU A 99 -10.58 7.43 -9.14
C GLU A 99 -11.52 7.56 -7.93
N GLU A 100 -12.79 7.20 -8.07
CA GLU A 100 -13.75 7.20 -6.95
C GLU A 100 -13.32 6.25 -5.82
N ASP A 101 -12.77 5.09 -6.18
CA ASP A 101 -12.22 4.16 -5.19
C ASP A 101 -10.97 4.76 -4.53
N ARG A 102 -10.03 5.31 -5.31
CA ARG A 102 -8.81 5.95 -4.80
C ARG A 102 -9.11 7.10 -3.84
N GLU A 103 -10.05 7.99 -4.18
CA GLU A 103 -10.49 9.08 -3.32
C GLU A 103 -11.05 8.57 -1.99
N ALA A 104 -11.80 7.47 -2.01
CA ALA A 104 -12.31 6.85 -0.78
C ALA A 104 -11.19 6.26 0.09
N LEU A 105 -10.14 5.70 -0.51
CA LEU A 105 -8.95 5.25 0.22
C LEU A 105 -8.20 6.41 0.87
N LEU A 106 -8.00 7.51 0.13
CA LEU A 106 -7.38 8.73 0.66
C LEU A 106 -8.19 9.30 1.82
N GLN A 107 -9.52 9.35 1.69
CA GLN A 107 -10.40 9.80 2.76
C GLN A 107 -10.34 8.88 3.98
N GLY A 108 -10.31 7.57 3.77
CA GLY A 108 -10.20 6.58 4.85
C GLY A 108 -8.85 6.64 5.57
N LEU A 109 -7.77 6.97 4.86
CA LEU A 109 -6.48 7.26 5.50
C LEU A 109 -6.57 8.56 6.33
N ALA A 110 -7.11 9.64 5.76
CA ALA A 110 -7.21 10.93 6.42
C ALA A 110 -8.06 10.89 7.71
N ASP A 111 -9.18 10.17 7.69
CA ASP A 111 -10.11 10.10 8.83
C ASP A 111 -9.82 8.96 9.82
N GLY A 112 -8.79 8.15 9.56
CA GLY A 112 -8.38 7.04 10.43
C GLY A 112 -9.21 5.76 10.29
N THR A 113 -10.13 5.68 9.32
CA THR A 113 -10.82 4.43 8.98
C THR A 113 -9.81 3.35 8.57
N PHE A 114 -8.84 3.71 7.73
CA PHE A 114 -7.66 2.90 7.43
C PHE A 114 -6.51 3.33 8.32
N GLU A 115 -6.12 2.44 9.24
CA GLU A 115 -5.13 2.73 10.28
C GLU A 115 -3.71 2.41 9.83
N VAL A 116 -3.55 1.63 8.76
CA VAL A 116 -2.27 1.07 8.34
C VAL A 116 -1.98 1.39 6.87
N ILE A 117 -0.72 1.73 6.59
CA ILE A 117 -0.16 1.66 5.23
C ILE A 117 0.77 0.45 5.18
N SER A 118 0.54 -0.44 4.22
CA SER A 118 1.31 -1.69 4.04
C SER A 118 1.69 -1.86 2.58
N THR A 119 2.87 -2.40 2.29
CA THR A 119 3.41 -2.35 0.92
C THR A 119 2.87 -3.42 -0.02
N ASP A 120 2.45 -4.56 0.53
CA ASP A 120 2.23 -5.80 -0.23
C ASP A 120 3.39 -6.07 -1.22
N HIS A 121 4.63 -5.97 -0.74
CA HIS A 121 5.82 -6.14 -1.58
C HIS A 121 5.86 -7.57 -2.17
N ALA A 122 5.63 -7.65 -3.48
CA ALA A 122 5.53 -8.89 -4.24
C ALA A 122 6.52 -8.88 -5.42
N PRO A 123 7.80 -9.24 -5.18
CA PRO A 123 8.83 -9.26 -6.20
C PRO A 123 8.62 -10.44 -7.16
N HIS A 124 8.77 -10.18 -8.45
CA HIS A 124 8.74 -11.19 -9.52
C HIS A 124 9.96 -11.02 -10.43
N ALA A 125 10.35 -12.09 -11.11
CA ALA A 125 11.43 -12.03 -12.08
C ALA A 125 11.01 -11.22 -13.31
N ALA A 126 11.99 -10.63 -14.00
CA ALA A 126 11.72 -9.82 -15.19
C ALA A 126 11.05 -10.65 -16.29
N GLU A 127 11.46 -11.90 -16.50
CA GLU A 127 10.87 -12.76 -17.54
C GLU A 127 9.41 -13.12 -17.25
N GLU A 128 9.02 -13.22 -15.98
CA GLU A 128 7.64 -13.51 -15.57
C GLU A 128 6.72 -12.32 -15.85
N LYS A 129 7.22 -11.09 -15.67
CA LYS A 129 6.48 -9.85 -15.96
C LYS A 129 6.49 -9.47 -17.44
N GLN A 130 7.32 -10.09 -18.27
CA GLN A 130 7.28 -9.91 -19.73
C GLN A 130 6.18 -10.73 -20.43
N GLN A 131 5.42 -11.53 -19.69
CA GLN A 131 4.27 -12.26 -20.22
C GLN A 131 3.10 -11.33 -20.53
N PRO A 132 2.13 -11.74 -21.37
CA PRO A 132 0.89 -11.00 -21.57
C PRO A 132 0.14 -10.73 -20.25
N MET A 133 -0.62 -9.63 -20.20
CA MET A 133 -1.32 -9.18 -18.98
C MET A 133 -2.21 -10.25 -18.35
N ASP A 134 -2.82 -11.15 -19.13
CA ASP A 134 -3.65 -12.24 -18.60
C ASP A 134 -2.84 -13.42 -18.02
N GLN A 135 -1.56 -13.54 -18.36
CA GLN A 135 -0.66 -14.63 -17.96
C GLN A 135 0.40 -14.20 -16.93
N ALA A 136 0.87 -12.95 -16.96
CA ALA A 136 1.86 -12.44 -16.02
C ALA A 136 1.37 -12.53 -14.56
N PRO A 137 2.26 -12.75 -13.58
CA PRO A 137 1.83 -12.83 -12.20
C PRO A 137 1.38 -11.46 -11.66
N PHE A 138 0.47 -11.51 -10.68
CA PHE A 138 0.12 -10.35 -9.87
C PHE A 138 1.24 -10.02 -8.89
N GLY A 139 1.57 -8.75 -8.77
CA GLY A 139 2.47 -8.25 -7.74
C GLY A 139 3.45 -7.22 -8.28
N ILE A 140 3.80 -6.29 -7.38
CA ILE A 140 4.79 -5.24 -7.61
C ILE A 140 5.69 -5.10 -6.38
N VAL A 141 6.90 -4.58 -6.57
CA VAL A 141 7.76 -4.21 -5.44
C VAL A 141 7.32 -2.88 -4.83
N GLY A 142 7.20 -2.83 -3.49
CA GLY A 142 6.80 -1.60 -2.77
C GLY A 142 7.72 -1.11 -1.63
N LEU A 143 8.69 -1.88 -1.14
CA LEU A 143 9.50 -1.48 0.04
C LEU A 143 10.25 -0.17 -0.16
N GLU A 144 10.96 -0.04 -1.28
CA GLU A 144 11.84 1.10 -1.55
C GLU A 144 11.07 2.34 -2.03
N THR A 145 9.80 2.17 -2.40
CA THR A 145 8.91 3.25 -2.86
C THR A 145 7.88 3.68 -1.81
N CYS A 146 7.70 2.93 -0.73
CA CYS A 146 6.66 3.21 0.28
C CYS A 146 6.77 4.61 0.87
N VAL A 147 7.91 4.94 1.49
CA VAL A 147 8.16 6.25 2.10
C VAL A 147 8.00 7.41 1.10
N PRO A 148 8.70 7.41 -0.05
CA PRO A 148 8.61 8.55 -0.95
C PRO A 148 7.21 8.73 -1.55
N LEU A 149 6.48 7.65 -1.85
CA LEU A 149 5.08 7.76 -2.30
C LEU A 149 4.18 8.33 -1.21
N THR A 150 4.30 7.85 0.03
CA THR A 150 3.54 8.39 1.16
C THR A 150 3.83 9.88 1.40
N VAL A 151 5.11 10.28 1.37
CA VAL A 151 5.48 11.70 1.53
C VAL A 151 4.92 12.55 0.40
N THR A 152 5.10 12.12 -0.84
CA THR A 152 4.70 12.88 -2.03
C THR A 152 3.19 13.05 -2.14
N TYR A 153 2.44 11.96 -1.99
CA TYR A 153 1.02 11.92 -2.31
C TYR A 153 0.11 12.14 -1.10
N LEU A 154 0.60 11.94 0.12
CA LEU A 154 -0.21 12.11 1.34
C LEU A 154 0.27 13.27 2.22
N VAL A 155 1.57 13.38 2.48
CA VAL A 155 2.08 14.40 3.41
C VAL A 155 2.17 15.78 2.74
N LYS A 156 2.84 15.87 1.58
CA LYS A 156 3.01 17.14 0.86
C LYS A 156 1.68 17.71 0.34
N THR A 157 0.68 16.86 0.11
CA THR A 157 -0.67 17.25 -0.32
C THR A 157 -1.58 17.64 0.86
N GLY A 158 -1.13 17.48 2.10
CA GLY A 158 -1.88 17.84 3.31
C GLY A 158 -2.95 16.83 3.72
N ILE A 159 -2.99 15.63 3.10
CA ILE A 159 -3.92 14.55 3.47
C ILE A 159 -3.52 13.96 4.83
N LEU A 160 -2.23 13.84 5.09
CA LEU A 160 -1.66 13.40 6.37
C LEU A 160 -0.62 14.39 6.88
N THR A 161 -0.53 14.53 8.20
CA THR A 161 0.65 15.11 8.85
C THR A 161 1.80 14.11 8.90
N PRO A 162 3.06 14.55 9.11
CA PRO A 162 4.19 13.64 9.32
C PRO A 162 3.97 12.66 10.50
N LEU A 163 3.30 13.10 11.56
CA LEU A 163 2.96 12.23 12.70
C LEU A 163 1.94 11.16 12.32
N GLN A 164 0.88 11.53 11.58
CA GLN A 164 -0.09 10.55 11.09
C GLN A 164 0.54 9.55 10.11
N MET A 165 1.52 9.97 9.30
CA MET A 165 2.31 9.04 8.50
C MET A 165 3.05 8.02 9.38
N ALA A 166 3.74 8.48 10.43
CA ALA A 166 4.45 7.60 11.37
C ALA A 166 3.50 6.66 12.12
N GLU A 167 2.32 7.14 12.51
CA GLU A 167 1.28 6.29 13.11
C GLU A 167 0.85 5.17 12.16
N LYS A 168 0.61 5.48 10.87
CA LYS A 168 0.13 4.49 9.90
C LYS A 168 1.17 3.48 9.44
N LEU A 169 2.44 3.86 9.42
CA LEU A 169 3.55 2.98 8.99
C LEU A 169 4.20 2.23 10.16
N CYS A 170 4.10 2.76 11.39
CA CYS A 170 4.84 2.24 12.54
C CYS A 170 3.93 1.94 13.73
N GLY A 171 3.30 2.96 14.32
CA GLY A 171 2.61 2.85 15.60
C GLY A 171 1.36 1.95 15.58
N ASN A 172 0.50 2.13 14.58
CA ASN A 172 -0.72 1.34 14.41
C ASN A 172 -0.42 -0.12 14.06
N PRO A 173 0.46 -0.44 13.08
CA PRO A 173 0.88 -1.82 12.85
C PRO A 173 1.44 -2.50 14.11
N ALA A 174 2.33 -1.84 14.85
CA ALA A 174 2.90 -2.40 16.08
C ALA A 174 1.82 -2.68 17.13
N ARG A 175 0.87 -1.75 17.34
CA ARG A 175 -0.26 -1.94 18.26
C ARG A 175 -1.17 -3.09 17.85
N LEU A 176 -1.50 -3.20 16.56
CA LEU A 176 -2.37 -4.26 16.03
C LEU A 176 -1.72 -5.64 16.15
N LEU A 177 -0.39 -5.71 16.04
CA LEU A 177 0.41 -6.94 16.19
C LEU A 177 0.88 -7.21 17.62
N HIS A 178 0.52 -6.36 18.59
CA HIS A 178 0.93 -6.47 20.00
C HIS A 178 2.45 -6.43 20.21
N LEU A 179 3.16 -5.62 19.41
CA LEU A 179 4.59 -5.39 19.53
C LEU A 179 4.86 -4.21 20.46
N GLU A 180 4.94 -4.49 21.76
CA GLU A 180 5.06 -3.45 22.79
C GLU A 180 6.39 -2.67 22.73
N ASP A 181 7.46 -3.25 22.19
CA ASP A 181 8.80 -2.65 22.09
C ASP A 181 9.06 -1.91 20.76
N ARG A 182 8.09 -1.90 19.82
CA ARG A 182 8.26 -1.35 18.45
C ARG A 182 7.28 -0.22 18.16
N GLY A 183 7.53 0.50 17.05
CA GLY A 183 6.62 1.52 16.51
C GLY A 183 6.60 2.85 17.28
N SER A 184 7.54 3.09 18.18
CA SER A 184 7.66 4.30 18.99
C SER A 184 9.13 4.70 19.17
N LEU A 185 9.38 6.02 19.29
CA LEU A 185 10.70 6.60 19.58
C LEU A 185 10.91 6.91 21.08
N GLU A 186 10.01 6.43 21.95
CA GLU A 186 10.13 6.60 23.39
C GLU A 186 11.35 5.89 23.98
N ALA A 187 11.91 6.45 25.06
CA ALA A 187 13.00 5.81 25.79
C ALA A 187 12.58 4.43 26.32
N GLY A 188 13.45 3.44 26.14
CA GLY A 188 13.20 2.05 26.55
C GLY A 188 12.59 1.16 25.46
N LYS A 189 12.21 1.71 24.30
CA LYS A 189 11.80 0.93 23.12
C LYS A 189 13.02 0.46 22.30
N ALA A 190 12.79 -0.44 21.35
CA ALA A 190 13.83 -0.85 20.42
C ALA A 190 14.38 0.37 19.67
N ALA A 191 15.70 0.44 19.50
CA ALA A 191 16.38 1.52 18.77
C ALA A 191 16.24 1.33 17.24
N ASP A 192 14.99 1.27 16.78
CA ASP A 192 14.61 1.21 15.38
C ASP A 192 14.19 2.59 14.90
N VAL A 193 14.97 3.19 14.01
CA VAL A 193 14.80 4.58 13.60
C VAL A 193 15.05 4.69 12.10
N THR A 194 14.19 5.41 11.40
CA THR A 194 14.42 5.81 10.01
C THR A 194 14.52 7.33 9.94
N ILE A 195 15.57 7.81 9.29
CA ILE A 195 15.80 9.24 9.02
C ILE A 195 15.35 9.52 7.59
N ILE A 196 14.40 10.46 7.44
CA ILE A 196 13.79 10.82 6.16
C ILE A 196 14.12 12.29 5.90
N ASN A 197 14.59 12.59 4.68
CA ASN A 197 14.64 13.94 4.16
C ASN A 197 13.36 14.21 3.36
N PRO A 198 12.35 14.89 3.93
CA PRO A 198 11.03 15.05 3.29
C PRO A 198 11.06 15.97 2.06
N ASP A 199 12.06 16.86 1.97
CA ASP A 199 12.15 17.89 0.94
C ASP A 199 13.00 17.48 -0.25
N GLU A 200 13.82 16.43 -0.11
CA GLU A 200 14.64 15.96 -1.21
C GLU A 200 13.79 15.27 -2.29
N GLU A 201 13.91 15.80 -3.51
CA GLU A 201 13.21 15.29 -4.69
C GLU A 201 14.13 14.47 -5.59
N TYR A 202 13.59 13.39 -6.15
CA TYR A 202 14.30 12.54 -7.09
C TYR A 202 13.33 11.74 -7.97
N CYS A 203 13.83 11.18 -9.07
CA CYS A 203 13.09 10.19 -9.83
C CYS A 203 13.39 8.79 -9.29
N ILE A 204 12.34 8.00 -9.07
CA ILE A 204 12.48 6.57 -8.79
C ILE A 204 13.22 5.93 -9.95
N ASP A 205 14.17 5.06 -9.63
CA ASP A 205 15.00 4.32 -10.57
C ASP A 205 15.03 2.87 -10.09
N ALA A 206 14.21 2.03 -10.73
CA ALA A 206 14.03 0.64 -10.35
C ALA A 206 15.34 -0.15 -10.47
N GLU A 207 16.22 0.19 -11.41
CA GLU A 207 17.50 -0.49 -11.61
C GLU A 207 18.43 -0.35 -10.40
N LYS A 208 18.27 0.72 -9.62
CA LYS A 208 19.03 0.97 -8.38
C LYS A 208 18.46 0.28 -7.14
N PHE A 209 17.37 -0.48 -7.25
CA PHE A 209 16.75 -1.14 -6.11
C PHE A 209 17.64 -2.23 -5.50
N TYR A 210 17.61 -2.33 -4.17
CA TYR A 210 18.24 -3.43 -3.42
C TYR A 210 17.43 -4.72 -3.49
N SER A 211 16.11 -4.65 -3.64
CA SER A 211 15.29 -5.82 -3.91
C SER A 211 15.85 -6.59 -5.12
N ARG A 212 15.52 -7.88 -5.28
CA ARG A 212 15.78 -8.57 -6.55
C ARG A 212 14.71 -8.24 -7.60
N GLY A 213 13.51 -7.86 -7.14
CA GLY A 213 12.43 -7.45 -8.03
C GLY A 213 12.66 -6.05 -8.59
N ARG A 214 12.33 -5.87 -9.86
CA ARG A 214 12.31 -4.58 -10.56
C ARG A 214 10.91 -4.21 -11.03
N ASN A 215 9.92 -5.05 -10.72
CA ASN A 215 8.56 -4.97 -11.22
C ASN A 215 7.76 -3.89 -10.49
N THR A 216 7.87 -2.64 -10.95
CA THR A 216 7.20 -1.48 -10.36
C THR A 216 6.65 -0.56 -11.45
N PRO A 217 5.43 -0.01 -11.29
CA PRO A 217 4.90 0.99 -12.21
C PRO A 217 5.45 2.40 -11.93
N PHE A 218 6.29 2.55 -10.90
CA PHE A 218 6.76 3.86 -10.44
C PHE A 218 8.09 4.30 -11.04
N ASP A 219 8.70 3.50 -11.91
CA ASP A 219 9.99 3.83 -12.53
C ASP A 219 9.91 5.17 -13.28
N GLY A 220 10.91 6.03 -13.07
CA GLY A 220 10.97 7.38 -13.63
C GLY A 220 10.06 8.42 -12.97
N MET A 221 9.15 8.05 -12.06
CA MET A 221 8.27 9.01 -11.37
C MET A 221 9.06 9.89 -10.41
N ARG A 222 8.80 11.21 -10.46
CA ARG A 222 9.39 12.19 -9.54
C ARG A 222 8.65 12.18 -8.20
N VAL A 223 9.39 11.98 -7.11
CA VAL A 223 8.90 11.86 -5.74
C VAL A 223 9.75 12.68 -4.77
N SER A 224 9.24 12.90 -3.58
CA SER A 224 9.92 13.52 -2.43
C SER A 224 9.98 12.55 -1.25
N GLY A 225 10.86 12.78 -0.27
CA GLY A 225 10.94 11.94 0.93
C GLY A 225 11.97 10.83 0.81
N ARG A 226 13.23 11.18 0.57
CA ARG A 226 14.32 10.20 0.53
C ARG A 226 14.59 9.66 1.94
N VAL A 227 14.73 8.34 2.06
CA VAL A 227 15.26 7.71 3.28
C VAL A 227 16.77 7.89 3.31
N ALA A 228 17.26 8.68 4.26
CA ALA A 228 18.68 8.98 4.43
C ALA A 228 19.40 7.90 5.26
N ALA A 229 18.72 7.31 6.25
CA ALA A 229 19.27 6.20 7.01
C ALA A 229 18.18 5.34 7.65
N THR A 230 18.51 4.08 7.90
CA THR A 230 17.71 3.16 8.72
C THR A 230 18.60 2.49 9.76
N ILE A 231 18.13 2.50 10.99
CA ILE A 231 18.76 1.94 12.17
C ILE A 231 17.84 0.83 12.68
N CYS A 232 18.39 -0.35 12.95
CA CYS A 232 17.66 -1.50 13.49
C CYS A 232 18.39 -2.00 14.74
N GLY A 233 17.71 -1.98 15.89
CA GLY A 233 18.30 -2.36 17.18
C GLY A 233 19.59 -1.59 17.52
N GLY A 234 19.68 -0.31 17.13
CA GLY A 234 20.84 0.55 17.36
C GLY A 234 21.98 0.40 16.35
N LYS A 235 21.86 -0.48 15.36
CA LYS A 235 22.83 -0.63 14.26
C LYS A 235 22.33 0.07 13.01
N ILE A 236 23.18 0.89 12.38
CA ILE A 236 22.87 1.48 11.08
C ILE A 236 22.92 0.36 10.04
N VAL A 237 21.79 0.04 9.42
CA VAL A 237 21.65 -1.03 8.41
C VAL A 237 21.51 -0.48 6.99
N CYS A 238 21.12 0.79 6.86
CA CYS A 238 21.08 1.49 5.58
C CYS A 238 21.49 2.94 5.77
N ARG A 239 22.26 3.50 4.84
CA ARG A 239 22.70 4.89 4.81
C ARG A 239 22.86 5.39 3.38
N ASP A 240 22.29 6.56 3.08
CA ASP A 240 22.34 7.22 1.78
C ASP A 240 21.91 6.30 0.63
N GLY A 241 20.84 5.53 0.90
CA GLY A 241 20.34 4.52 -0.03
C GLY A 241 21.32 3.37 -0.26
N ARG A 242 22.14 2.99 0.72
CA ARG A 242 23.00 1.81 0.67
C ARG A 242 22.93 0.97 1.91
N LEU A 243 22.82 -0.36 1.76
CA LEU A 243 22.94 -1.28 2.89
C LEU A 243 24.34 -1.19 3.52
N CYS A 244 24.39 -1.23 4.85
CA CYS A 244 25.61 -1.27 5.63
C CYS A 244 25.88 -2.71 6.11
N ASP A 245 27.17 -3.05 6.23
CA ASP A 245 27.63 -4.35 6.76
C ASP A 245 27.44 -4.47 8.29
#